data_AF-A0A0K8R641-F1
#
_entry.id   AF-A0A0K8R641-F1
#
_cell.length_a   1.000
_cell.length_b   1.000
_cell.length_c   1.000
_cell.angle_alpha   90.00
_cell.angle_beta   90.00
_cell.angle_gamma   90.00
#
_symmetry.space_group_name_H-M   'P 1'
#
loop_
_entity.id
_entity.type
_entity.pdbx_description
1 polymer ?
#
loop_
_entity_poly.entity_id
_entity_poly.type
_entity_poly.pdbx_seq_one_letter_code
_entity_poly.pdbx_strand_id
1 'polypeptide(L)'
;MHKEILWTLIASALCICSGQNLKEENVCLETPKLGRGRDIVRGWSYNSDLDKCYVFDHVRRNDYSIENIFLNESACNQRCRPQLPAKCYAKPPLSEGTLDLPVVTYDPTAGRCLAIRAPDEDRTKNVFRSDASCRKECRDVDLRLCLNPTEADCEYIDDWGYRYDSKDQTCKKASAGSCGGFRSAEECLKRCGTLVENKCRLPIQNILTCEEPRKRYGYNEKTKQCEELLGCADGGNSFEEAEQCWKNCAPTHRCNMKPDTGRFANFGFYTRYYFDIKKNVCSSAKKVKRNVPGNTNLFETAVQCENICKPKYQGNLGH
;
A
#
# COMPACT_ATOMS: atom_id res chain seq x y z
N MET A 1 -62.34 -32.02 -61.22
CA MET A 1 -61.33 -30.94 -61.35
C MET A 1 -61.49 -30.01 -60.17
N HIS A 2 -60.61 -30.08 -59.17
CA HIS A 2 -60.19 -28.97 -58.30
C HIS A 2 -58.93 -29.46 -57.58
N LYS A 3 -57.82 -28.72 -57.74
CA LYS A 3 -56.52 -28.99 -57.13
C LYS A 3 -56.54 -28.38 -55.73
N GLU A 4 -56.38 -29.19 -54.68
CA GLU A 4 -56.09 -28.68 -53.35
C GLU A 4 -54.59 -28.39 -53.25
N ILE A 5 -54.27 -27.10 -53.16
CA ILE A 5 -52.90 -26.58 -52.99
C ILE A 5 -52.65 -26.50 -51.49
N LEU A 6 -51.81 -27.40 -50.98
CA LEU A 6 -51.34 -27.35 -49.59
C LEU A 6 -50.34 -26.19 -49.44
N TRP A 7 -50.80 -25.07 -48.88
CA TRP A 7 -49.93 -23.97 -48.45
C TRP A 7 -49.25 -24.33 -47.13
N THR A 8 -47.95 -24.61 -47.19
CA THR A 8 -47.09 -24.69 -46.02
C THR A 8 -46.82 -23.27 -45.49
N LEU A 9 -47.46 -22.92 -44.36
CA LEU A 9 -47.07 -21.76 -43.57
C LEU A 9 -45.78 -22.10 -42.80
N ILE A 10 -44.65 -21.56 -43.28
CA ILE A 10 -43.40 -21.53 -42.50
C ILE A 10 -43.59 -20.47 -41.42
N ALA A 11 -43.91 -20.90 -40.20
CA ALA A 11 -43.78 -20.05 -39.03
C ALA A 11 -42.28 -19.89 -38.73
N SER A 12 -41.69 -18.81 -39.22
CA SER A 12 -40.38 -18.37 -38.78
C SER A 12 -40.47 -18.00 -37.29
N ALA A 13 -39.98 -18.89 -36.44
CA ALA A 13 -39.72 -18.60 -35.03
C ALA A 13 -38.62 -17.53 -34.98
N LEU A 14 -39.03 -16.26 -34.95
CA LEU A 14 -38.22 -15.19 -34.41
C LEU A 14 -38.04 -15.50 -32.93
N CYS A 15 -36.97 -16.24 -32.60
CA CYS A 15 -36.38 -16.18 -31.29
C CYS A 15 -35.94 -14.74 -31.07
N ILE A 16 -36.84 -13.95 -30.48
CA ILE A 16 -36.45 -12.79 -29.70
C ILE A 16 -35.60 -13.38 -28.58
N CYS A 17 -34.28 -13.39 -28.78
CA CYS A 17 -33.35 -13.56 -27.67
C CYS A 17 -33.60 -12.39 -26.74
N SER A 18 -34.48 -12.61 -25.77
CA SER A 18 -34.67 -11.76 -24.61
C SER A 18 -33.29 -11.36 -24.12
N GLY A 19 -33.05 -10.05 -24.11
CA GLY A 19 -31.84 -9.48 -23.56
C GLY A 19 -31.60 -10.09 -22.19
N GLN A 20 -30.59 -10.93 -22.11
CA GLN A 20 -29.95 -11.19 -20.84
C GLN A 20 -29.44 -9.83 -20.39
N ASN A 21 -30.01 -9.31 -19.30
CA ASN A 21 -29.41 -8.25 -18.52
C ASN A 21 -27.95 -8.65 -18.30
N LEU A 22 -27.02 -8.09 -19.08
CA LEU A 22 -25.64 -8.01 -18.68
C LEU A 22 -25.68 -7.31 -17.33
N LYS A 23 -25.49 -8.07 -16.25
CA LYS A 23 -25.02 -7.47 -15.00
C LYS A 23 -23.83 -6.62 -15.43
N GLU A 24 -23.91 -5.29 -15.29
CA GLU A 24 -22.76 -4.42 -15.54
C GLU A 24 -21.60 -5.01 -14.75
N GLU A 25 -20.65 -5.61 -15.44
CA GLU A 25 -19.50 -6.24 -14.82
C GLU A 25 -18.75 -5.15 -14.06
N ASN A 26 -18.50 -5.37 -12.77
CA ASN A 26 -17.87 -4.35 -11.95
C ASN A 26 -16.39 -4.25 -12.36
N VAL A 27 -16.09 -3.32 -13.26
CA VAL A 27 -14.74 -3.07 -13.80
C VAL A 27 -13.70 -2.88 -12.70
N CYS A 28 -14.07 -2.41 -11.52
CA CYS A 28 -13.16 -2.19 -10.39
C CYS A 28 -12.66 -3.49 -9.74
N LEU A 29 -13.20 -4.65 -10.11
CA LEU A 29 -12.69 -5.96 -9.67
C LEU A 29 -11.73 -6.59 -10.68
N GLU A 30 -11.60 -6.00 -11.87
CA GLU A 30 -10.76 -6.56 -12.92
C GLU A 30 -9.29 -6.15 -12.77
N THR A 31 -8.36 -7.03 -13.13
CA THR A 31 -6.95 -6.67 -13.24
C THR A 31 -6.73 -5.85 -14.54
N PRO A 32 -6.15 -4.65 -14.47
CA PRO A 32 -5.93 -3.83 -15.66
C PRO A 32 -4.94 -4.48 -16.61
N LYS A 33 -5.14 -4.26 -17.91
CA LYS A 33 -4.30 -4.83 -18.97
C LYS A 33 -3.68 -3.70 -19.79
N LEU A 34 -2.36 -3.80 -20.04
CA LEU A 34 -1.63 -2.87 -20.92
C LEU A 34 -2.35 -2.69 -22.28
N GLY A 35 -2.89 -3.78 -22.83
CA GLY A 35 -3.54 -3.81 -24.14
C GLY A 35 -2.54 -4.00 -25.28
N ARG A 36 -3.04 -3.97 -26.52
CA ARG A 36 -2.22 -4.14 -27.74
C ARG A 36 -2.11 -2.81 -28.48
N GLY A 37 -0.88 -2.38 -28.76
CA GLY A 37 -0.61 -1.15 -29.49
C GLY A 37 0.75 -0.55 -29.12
N ARG A 38 1.12 0.55 -29.77
CA ARG A 38 2.39 1.26 -29.52
C ARG A 38 2.21 2.62 -28.83
N ASP A 39 1.00 3.17 -28.84
CA ASP A 39 0.69 4.45 -28.19
C ASP A 39 0.40 4.24 -26.70
N ILE A 40 1.47 4.16 -25.90
CA ILE A 40 1.40 3.99 -24.45
C ILE A 40 1.20 5.36 -23.81
N VAL A 41 0.17 5.47 -22.98
CA VAL A 41 -0.17 6.67 -22.24
C VAL A 41 -0.24 6.37 -20.75
N ARG A 42 0.06 7.40 -19.96
CA ARG A 42 -0.13 7.36 -18.51
C ARG A 42 -1.62 7.53 -18.19
N GLY A 43 -2.16 6.66 -17.36
CA GLY A 43 -3.49 6.81 -16.77
C GLY A 43 -3.56 6.23 -15.37
N TRP A 44 -4.75 5.80 -14.98
CA TRP A 44 -5.04 5.32 -13.63
C TRP A 44 -5.79 4.00 -13.68
N SER A 45 -5.59 3.16 -12.68
CA SER A 45 -6.33 1.92 -12.45
C SER A 45 -6.68 1.82 -10.98
N TYR A 46 -7.70 1.03 -10.65
CA TYR A 46 -8.05 0.74 -9.27
C TYR A 46 -7.47 -0.60 -8.82
N ASN A 47 -6.88 -0.64 -7.63
CA ASN A 47 -6.44 -1.86 -6.96
C ASN A 47 -7.44 -2.20 -5.84
N SER A 48 -8.18 -3.30 -6.00
CA SER A 48 -9.19 -3.74 -5.04
C SER A 48 -8.61 -4.17 -3.69
N ASP A 49 -7.42 -4.79 -3.66
CA ASP A 49 -6.80 -5.25 -2.41
C ASP A 49 -6.40 -4.08 -1.50
N LEU A 50 -6.01 -2.97 -2.13
CA LEU A 50 -5.58 -1.75 -1.45
C LEU A 50 -6.71 -0.74 -1.32
N ASP A 51 -7.82 -0.95 -2.03
CA ASP A 51 -8.89 0.03 -2.26
C ASP A 51 -8.30 1.41 -2.58
N LYS A 52 -7.46 1.45 -3.62
CA LYS A 52 -6.72 2.65 -4.04
C LYS A 52 -6.61 2.73 -5.56
N CYS A 53 -6.77 3.94 -6.08
CA CYS A 53 -6.39 4.26 -7.45
C CYS A 53 -4.89 4.51 -7.53
N TYR A 54 -4.25 4.00 -8.59
CA TYR A 54 -2.82 4.11 -8.81
C TYR A 54 -2.52 4.36 -10.29
N VAL A 55 -1.35 4.92 -10.55
CA VAL A 55 -0.90 5.18 -11.92
C VAL A 55 -0.64 3.87 -12.65
N PHE A 56 -1.18 3.75 -13.86
CA PHE A 56 -1.00 2.59 -14.72
C PHE A 56 -0.81 3.02 -16.18
N ASP A 57 0.33 2.65 -16.75
CA ASP A 57 0.62 2.85 -18.16
C ASP A 57 -0.12 1.82 -19.00
N HIS A 58 -0.84 2.28 -20.01
CA HIS A 58 -1.68 1.45 -20.87
C HIS A 58 -1.68 1.99 -22.29
N VAL A 59 -2.06 1.16 -23.26
CA VAL A 59 -2.29 1.62 -24.63
C VAL A 59 -3.52 2.51 -24.67
N ARG A 60 -3.47 3.69 -25.30
CA ARG A 60 -4.62 4.61 -25.39
C ARG A 60 -5.90 3.88 -25.81
N ARG A 61 -7.00 4.13 -25.09
CA ARG A 61 -8.34 3.63 -25.44
C ARG A 61 -9.17 4.70 -26.13
N ASN A 62 -10.11 4.28 -26.98
CA ASN A 62 -11.15 5.15 -27.51
C ASN A 62 -12.30 5.33 -26.50
N ASP A 63 -12.51 4.32 -25.65
CA ASP A 63 -13.51 4.31 -24.59
C ASP A 63 -12.89 3.78 -23.30
N TYR A 64 -12.99 4.57 -22.24
CA TYR A 64 -12.45 4.29 -20.90
C TYR A 64 -13.52 3.80 -19.91
N SER A 65 -14.76 3.59 -20.37
CA SER A 65 -15.88 3.24 -19.49
C SER A 65 -16.01 1.74 -19.18
N ILE A 66 -15.31 0.89 -19.94
CA ILE A 66 -15.53 -0.57 -19.97
C ILE A 66 -14.41 -1.40 -19.34
N GLU A 67 -13.28 -0.80 -18.96
CA GLU A 67 -12.12 -1.49 -18.38
C GLU A 67 -11.72 -0.83 -17.05
N ASN A 68 -10.94 -1.53 -16.22
CA ASN A 68 -10.30 -0.93 -15.03
C ASN A 68 -9.15 0.03 -15.40
N ILE A 69 -9.43 1.00 -16.28
CA ILE A 69 -8.45 1.96 -16.75
C ILE A 69 -9.17 3.30 -16.89
N PHE A 70 -8.56 4.35 -16.36
CA PHE A 70 -9.14 5.68 -16.25
C PHE A 70 -8.16 6.74 -16.74
N LEU A 71 -8.70 7.82 -17.31
CA LEU A 71 -7.90 8.95 -17.79
C LEU A 71 -7.19 9.71 -16.67
N ASN A 72 -7.80 9.79 -15.49
CA ASN A 72 -7.27 10.52 -14.34
C ASN A 72 -7.75 9.90 -13.02
N GLU A 73 -7.08 10.27 -11.93
CA GLU A 73 -7.36 9.78 -10.58
C GLU A 73 -8.79 10.04 -10.14
N SER A 74 -9.33 11.23 -10.44
CA SER A 74 -10.70 11.61 -10.05
C SER A 74 -11.74 10.68 -10.68
N ALA A 75 -11.59 10.35 -11.96
CA ALA A 75 -12.49 9.42 -12.65
C ALA A 75 -12.44 8.02 -12.03
N CYS A 76 -11.24 7.53 -11.70
CA CYS A 76 -11.05 6.25 -11.02
C CYS A 76 -11.73 6.25 -9.64
N ASN A 77 -11.47 7.26 -8.81
CA ASN A 77 -12.04 7.35 -7.46
C ASN A 77 -13.57 7.52 -7.49
N GLN A 78 -14.12 8.30 -8.43
CA GLN A 78 -15.57 8.44 -8.58
C GLN A 78 -16.25 7.12 -8.98
N ARG A 79 -15.61 6.32 -9.85
CA ARG A 79 -16.18 5.05 -10.31
C ARG A 79 -16.02 3.93 -9.26
N CYS A 80 -14.81 3.77 -8.72
CA CYS A 80 -14.46 2.61 -7.90
C CYS A 80 -14.54 2.86 -6.39
N ARG A 81 -14.56 4.13 -5.96
CA ARG A 81 -14.62 4.52 -4.55
C ARG A 81 -15.70 5.59 -4.30
N PRO A 82 -16.95 5.39 -4.78
CA PRO A 82 -17.99 6.42 -4.76
C PRO A 82 -18.41 6.86 -3.34
N GLN A 83 -18.13 6.02 -2.34
CA GLN A 83 -18.48 6.29 -0.95
C GLN A 83 -17.55 7.30 -0.28
N LEU A 84 -16.31 7.43 -0.75
CA LEU A 84 -15.32 8.33 -0.16
C LEU A 84 -15.43 9.72 -0.82
N PRO A 85 -15.73 10.79 -0.07
CA PRO A 85 -15.90 12.12 -0.65
C PRO A 85 -14.66 12.59 -1.42
N ALA A 86 -14.87 13.25 -2.57
CA ALA A 86 -13.79 13.72 -3.45
C ALA A 86 -12.75 14.59 -2.71
N LYS A 87 -13.19 15.37 -1.72
CA LYS A 87 -12.31 16.19 -0.88
C LYS A 87 -11.26 15.39 -0.09
N CYS A 88 -11.51 14.11 0.20
CA CYS A 88 -10.56 13.25 0.91
C CYS A 88 -9.34 12.87 0.04
N TYR A 89 -9.46 12.98 -1.28
CA TYR A 89 -8.34 12.79 -2.22
C TYR A 89 -7.60 14.09 -2.55
N ALA A 90 -8.24 15.23 -2.31
CA ALA A 90 -7.67 16.52 -2.66
C ALA A 90 -6.43 16.78 -1.80
N LYS A 91 -5.41 17.41 -2.39
CA LYS A 91 -4.27 17.90 -1.61
C LYS A 91 -4.75 18.96 -0.61
N PRO A 92 -4.21 18.96 0.62
CA PRO A 92 -4.49 20.05 1.55
C PRO A 92 -4.07 21.40 0.96
N PRO A 93 -4.74 22.50 1.34
CA PRO A 93 -4.27 23.83 1.02
C PRO A 93 -2.88 24.07 1.61
N LEU A 94 -2.09 24.90 0.93
CA LEU A 94 -0.78 25.33 1.42
C LEU A 94 -0.96 26.36 2.55
N SER A 95 0.00 26.37 3.47
CA SER A 95 0.09 27.40 4.51
C SER A 95 0.36 28.77 3.87
N GLU A 96 -0.41 29.79 4.25
CA GLU A 96 -0.26 31.17 3.75
C GLU A 96 0.41 32.10 4.77
N GLY A 97 0.64 31.62 6.00
CA GLY A 97 1.49 32.30 6.96
C GLY A 97 1.02 32.20 8.40
N THR A 98 1.30 33.25 9.18
CA THR A 98 1.14 33.25 10.63
C THR A 98 -0.32 33.30 11.10
N LEU A 99 -1.24 33.75 10.24
CA LEU A 99 -2.68 33.83 10.53
C LEU A 99 -3.43 32.52 10.30
N ASP A 100 -2.76 31.50 9.75
CA ASP A 100 -3.36 30.21 9.48
C ASP A 100 -3.94 29.57 10.74
N LEU A 101 -5.10 28.95 10.63
CA LEU A 101 -5.78 28.29 11.73
C LEU A 101 -5.20 26.88 11.96
N PRO A 102 -5.08 26.42 13.22
CA PRO A 102 -4.77 25.03 13.51
C PRO A 102 -5.96 24.16 13.11
N VAL A 103 -5.77 23.34 12.09
CA VAL A 103 -6.81 22.48 11.51
C VAL A 103 -6.25 21.08 11.24
N VAL A 104 -7.07 20.19 10.70
CA VAL A 104 -6.70 18.81 10.38
C VAL A 104 -6.93 18.54 8.91
N THR A 105 -6.06 17.75 8.28
CA THR A 105 -6.24 17.23 6.91
C THR A 105 -6.23 15.71 6.91
N TYR A 106 -6.82 15.10 5.89
CA TYR A 106 -6.74 13.66 5.67
C TYR A 106 -5.63 13.31 4.68
N ASP A 107 -4.69 12.45 5.08
CA ASP A 107 -3.72 11.85 4.18
C ASP A 107 -4.22 10.45 3.74
N PRO A 108 -4.70 10.28 2.49
CA PRO A 108 -5.16 8.99 1.98
C PRO A 108 -4.02 7.98 1.76
N THR A 109 -2.78 8.46 1.61
CA THR A 109 -1.62 7.58 1.49
C THR A 109 -1.35 6.90 2.82
N ALA A 110 -1.27 7.69 3.89
CA ALA A 110 -1.04 7.21 5.25
C ALA A 110 -2.32 6.75 5.97
N GLY A 111 -3.51 6.92 5.38
CA GLY A 111 -4.79 6.59 6.00
C GLY A 111 -4.98 7.27 7.37
N ARG A 112 -4.47 8.50 7.54
CA ARG A 112 -4.39 9.20 8.83
C ARG A 112 -4.80 10.66 8.70
N CYS A 113 -5.35 11.17 9.79
CA CYS A 113 -5.64 12.58 9.95
C CYS A 113 -4.42 13.27 10.56
N LEU A 114 -3.95 14.35 9.93
CA LEU A 114 -2.73 15.06 10.29
C LEU A 114 -3.07 16.50 10.66
N ALA A 115 -2.48 16.99 11.75
CA ALA A 115 -2.59 18.39 12.14
C ALA A 115 -1.77 19.27 11.18
N ILE A 116 -2.40 20.32 10.65
CA ILE A 116 -1.79 21.30 9.75
C ILE A 116 -2.20 22.72 10.15
N ARG A 117 -1.63 23.72 9.46
CA ARG A 117 -2.09 25.11 9.51
C ARG A 117 -2.56 25.52 8.12
N ALA A 118 -3.75 26.12 8.02
CA ALA A 118 -4.32 26.57 6.75
C ALA A 118 -5.16 27.86 6.90
N PRO A 119 -5.30 28.67 5.84
CA PRO A 119 -5.96 29.98 5.88
C PRO A 119 -7.50 29.92 5.92
N ASP A 120 -8.12 28.85 5.43
CA ASP A 120 -9.56 28.80 5.13
C ASP A 120 -10.18 27.47 5.56
N GLU A 121 -11.38 27.53 6.15
CA GLU A 121 -12.22 26.38 6.53
C GLU A 121 -13.23 26.00 5.43
N ASP A 122 -12.86 26.15 4.16
CA ASP A 122 -13.70 25.73 3.05
C ASP A 122 -13.99 24.24 3.13
N ARG A 123 -15.28 23.93 3.29
CA ARG A 123 -15.80 22.56 3.49
C ARG A 123 -15.58 21.65 2.28
N THR A 124 -15.29 22.23 1.11
CA THR A 124 -14.97 21.50 -0.13
C THR A 124 -13.50 21.08 -0.21
N LYS A 125 -12.62 21.72 0.59
CA LYS A 125 -11.19 21.39 0.67
C LYS A 125 -10.96 20.24 1.65
N ASN A 126 -9.78 19.62 1.55
CA ASN A 126 -9.30 18.59 2.47
C ASN A 126 -8.87 19.21 3.82
N VAL A 127 -9.82 19.86 4.51
CA VAL A 127 -9.61 20.58 5.77
C VAL A 127 -10.77 20.30 6.72
N PHE A 128 -10.44 20.02 7.97
CA PHE A 128 -11.36 19.64 9.01
C PHE A 128 -11.08 20.40 10.31
N ARG A 129 -12.13 20.79 11.02
CA ARG A 129 -12.04 21.53 12.29
C ARG A 129 -11.46 20.70 13.42
N SER A 130 -11.56 19.37 13.32
CA SER A 130 -11.10 18.45 14.34
C SER A 130 -10.70 17.11 13.75
N ASP A 131 -9.87 16.37 14.50
CA ASP A 131 -9.52 15.00 14.18
C ASP A 131 -10.77 14.10 14.12
N ALA A 132 -11.75 14.31 15.01
CA ALA A 132 -13.00 13.57 14.99
C ALA A 132 -13.79 13.75 13.68
N SER A 133 -13.91 14.99 13.18
CA SER A 133 -14.55 15.26 11.88
C SER A 133 -13.78 14.64 10.71
N CYS A 134 -12.44 14.74 10.70
CA CYS A 134 -11.61 14.13 9.66
C CYS A 134 -11.78 12.60 9.64
N ARG A 135 -11.79 11.97 10.81
CA ARG A 135 -11.98 10.52 10.90
C ARG A 135 -13.34 10.08 10.37
N LYS A 136 -14.40 10.73 10.84
CA LYS A 136 -15.77 10.40 10.45
C LYS A 136 -16.03 10.61 8.96
N GLU A 137 -15.51 11.68 8.37
CA GLU A 137 -15.81 12.04 6.98
C GLU A 137 -14.88 11.40 5.95
N CYS A 138 -13.63 11.10 6.33
CA CYS A 138 -12.65 10.51 5.42
C CYS A 138 -12.09 9.18 5.93
N ARG A 139 -11.33 9.16 7.03
CA ARG A 139 -10.55 7.96 7.42
C ARG A 139 -11.42 6.71 7.58
N ASP A 140 -12.54 6.82 8.28
CA ASP A 140 -13.38 5.68 8.62
C ASP A 140 -14.21 5.22 7.41
N VAL A 141 -14.45 6.13 6.47
CA VAL A 141 -15.09 5.86 5.18
C VAL A 141 -14.11 5.19 4.22
N ASP A 142 -12.87 5.69 4.15
CA ASP A 142 -11.77 5.13 3.36
C ASP A 142 -11.46 3.72 3.86
N LEU A 143 -11.25 3.55 5.17
CA LEU A 143 -10.89 2.28 5.80
C LEU A 143 -12.12 1.47 6.26
N ARG A 144 -13.27 1.68 5.62
CA ARG A 144 -14.54 1.01 5.97
C ARG A 144 -14.40 -0.50 6.07
N LEU A 145 -13.73 -1.14 5.10
CA LEU A 145 -13.52 -2.59 5.10
C LEU A 145 -12.74 -3.08 6.33
N CYS A 146 -11.85 -2.25 6.88
CA CYS A 146 -11.11 -2.57 8.10
C CYS A 146 -11.94 -2.39 9.36
N LEU A 147 -12.76 -1.34 9.42
CA LEU A 147 -13.43 -0.91 10.64
C LEU A 147 -14.85 -1.46 10.77
N ASN A 148 -15.59 -1.46 9.67
CA ASN A 148 -17.00 -1.81 9.61
C ASN A 148 -17.37 -2.47 8.26
N PRO A 149 -16.87 -3.69 7.98
CA PRO A 149 -17.30 -4.47 6.83
C PRO A 149 -18.77 -4.89 6.98
N THR A 150 -19.49 -4.93 5.87
CA THR A 150 -20.92 -5.30 5.78
C THR A 150 -21.07 -6.67 5.14
N GLU A 151 -22.21 -7.34 5.32
CA GLU A 151 -22.46 -8.66 4.71
C GLU A 151 -22.28 -8.65 3.19
N ALA A 152 -22.65 -7.56 2.51
CA ALA A 152 -22.46 -7.39 1.07
C ALA A 152 -20.97 -7.44 0.65
N ASP A 153 -20.04 -7.03 1.51
CA ASP A 153 -18.60 -7.11 1.22
C ASP A 153 -18.07 -8.54 1.24
N CYS A 154 -18.80 -9.45 1.90
CA CYS A 154 -18.45 -10.85 2.04
C CYS A 154 -19.27 -11.78 1.14
N GLU A 155 -20.13 -11.27 0.25
CA GLU A 155 -20.95 -12.11 -0.64
C GLU A 155 -20.11 -13.09 -1.48
N TYR A 156 -18.86 -12.72 -1.79
CA TYR A 156 -17.90 -13.49 -2.59
C TYR A 156 -16.72 -14.06 -1.77
N ILE A 157 -16.85 -14.06 -0.45
CA ILE A 157 -15.88 -14.62 0.49
C ILE A 157 -16.58 -15.83 1.12
N ASP A 158 -15.95 -17.01 1.07
CA ASP A 158 -16.49 -18.21 1.74
C ASP A 158 -16.73 -17.94 3.25
N ASP A 159 -17.42 -18.85 3.95
CA ASP A 159 -17.90 -18.75 5.36
C ASP A 159 -16.89 -18.26 6.44
N TRP A 160 -15.63 -18.02 6.06
CA TRP A 160 -14.51 -17.69 6.92
C TRP A 160 -13.63 -16.58 6.30
N GLY A 161 -13.92 -15.32 6.63
CA GLY A 161 -13.05 -14.18 6.27
C GLY A 161 -12.00 -13.85 7.35
N TYR A 162 -11.17 -12.85 7.08
CA TYR A 162 -10.27 -12.22 8.06
C TYR A 162 -10.73 -10.80 8.33
N ARG A 163 -10.74 -10.41 9.61
CA ARG A 163 -11.13 -9.08 10.09
C ARG A 163 -9.98 -8.39 10.79
N TYR A 164 -9.87 -7.08 10.60
CA TYR A 164 -8.99 -6.25 11.41
C TYR A 164 -9.53 -6.11 12.85
N ASP A 165 -8.69 -6.43 13.81
CA ASP A 165 -8.93 -6.25 15.24
C ASP A 165 -8.26 -4.95 15.69
N SER A 166 -9.05 -3.94 16.06
CA SER A 166 -8.53 -2.63 16.44
C SER A 166 -7.82 -2.62 17.80
N LYS A 167 -8.11 -3.59 18.67
CA LYS A 167 -7.49 -3.71 19.99
C LYS A 167 -6.10 -4.33 19.88
N ASP A 168 -6.00 -5.41 19.12
CA ASP A 168 -4.75 -6.14 18.94
C ASP A 168 -3.93 -5.61 17.75
N GLN A 169 -4.54 -4.75 16.93
CA GLN A 169 -3.95 -4.17 15.72
C GLN A 169 -3.40 -5.23 14.77
N THR A 170 -4.20 -6.27 14.54
CA THR A 170 -3.84 -7.44 13.72
C THR A 170 -5.05 -7.94 12.94
N CYS A 171 -4.84 -8.85 12.00
CA CYS A 171 -5.90 -9.46 11.20
C CYS A 171 -6.16 -10.89 11.66
N LYS A 172 -7.36 -11.14 12.18
CA LYS A 172 -7.77 -12.42 12.75
C LYS A 172 -8.86 -13.06 11.91
N LYS A 173 -8.97 -14.38 11.98
CA LYS A 173 -10.09 -15.10 11.39
C LYS A 173 -11.40 -14.58 12.02
N ALA A 174 -12.36 -14.23 11.19
CA ALA A 174 -13.68 -13.82 11.62
C ALA A 174 -14.41 -15.00 12.29
N SER A 175 -15.34 -14.70 13.19
CA SER A 175 -16.22 -15.72 13.78
C SER A 175 -17.11 -16.31 12.69
N ALA A 176 -17.50 -17.57 12.83
CA ALA A 176 -18.40 -18.24 11.88
C ALA A 176 -19.68 -17.43 11.67
N GLY A 177 -20.04 -17.17 10.41
CA GLY A 177 -21.20 -16.35 10.03
C GLY A 177 -21.01 -14.84 10.18
N SER A 178 -19.82 -14.35 10.51
CA SER A 178 -19.52 -12.91 10.55
C SER A 178 -18.64 -12.47 9.38
N CYS A 179 -18.95 -11.31 8.79
CA CYS A 179 -18.16 -10.78 7.70
C CYS A 179 -16.81 -10.24 8.20
N GLY A 180 -15.72 -10.81 7.66
CA GLY A 180 -14.36 -10.34 7.91
C GLY A 180 -13.94 -9.16 7.02
N GLY A 181 -14.48 -9.09 5.81
CA GLY A 181 -14.11 -8.09 4.79
C GLY A 181 -12.93 -8.48 3.91
N PHE A 182 -12.15 -9.50 4.28
CA PHE A 182 -10.96 -9.94 3.53
C PHE A 182 -10.88 -11.46 3.43
N ARG A 183 -10.29 -11.99 2.34
CA ARG A 183 -10.14 -13.45 2.13
C ARG A 183 -8.96 -14.04 2.89
N SER A 184 -7.93 -13.25 3.15
CA SER A 184 -6.73 -13.69 3.85
C SER A 184 -6.25 -12.66 4.88
N ALA A 185 -5.47 -13.13 5.87
CA ALA A 185 -4.79 -12.24 6.81
C ALA A 185 -3.83 -11.29 6.09
N GLU A 186 -3.20 -11.74 4.99
CA GLU A 186 -2.28 -10.94 4.20
C GLU A 186 -2.99 -9.77 3.52
N GLU A 187 -4.12 -10.01 2.82
CA GLU A 187 -4.94 -8.94 2.22
C GLU A 187 -5.43 -7.95 3.28
N CYS A 188 -5.92 -8.45 4.41
CA CYS A 188 -6.34 -7.61 5.52
C CYS A 188 -5.19 -6.73 6.04
N LEU A 189 -3.99 -7.28 6.25
CA LEU A 189 -2.83 -6.49 6.70
C LEU A 189 -2.34 -5.53 5.62
N LYS A 190 -2.49 -5.88 4.33
CA LYS A 190 -2.15 -5.03 3.17
C LYS A 190 -3.00 -3.78 3.13
N ARG A 191 -4.29 -3.91 3.45
CA ARG A 191 -5.22 -2.77 3.50
C ARG A 191 -5.19 -2.03 4.83
N CYS A 192 -5.27 -2.77 5.93
CA CYS A 192 -5.49 -2.26 7.28
C CYS A 192 -4.19 -1.99 8.04
N GLY A 193 -3.02 -2.38 7.50
CA GLY A 193 -1.72 -2.16 8.13
C GLY A 193 -1.44 -0.69 8.48
N THR A 194 -2.05 0.25 7.76
CA THR A 194 -1.92 1.68 8.05
C THR A 194 -2.51 2.10 9.42
N LEU A 195 -3.46 1.31 9.93
CA LEU A 195 -4.08 1.47 11.25
C LEU A 195 -3.21 0.95 12.39
N VAL A 196 -2.18 0.18 12.09
CA VAL A 196 -1.28 -0.41 13.10
C VAL A 196 -0.25 0.64 13.52
N GLU A 197 -0.12 0.83 14.83
CA GLU A 197 0.84 1.76 15.42
C GLU A 197 2.24 1.18 15.37
N ASN A 198 2.38 -0.07 15.81
CA ASN A 198 3.65 -0.80 15.74
C ASN A 198 3.86 -1.43 14.36
N LYS A 199 4.30 -0.59 13.42
CA LYS A 199 4.62 -0.97 12.04
C LYS A 199 5.66 -2.10 11.96
N CYS A 200 6.52 -2.25 12.95
CA CYS A 200 7.59 -3.25 12.96
C CYS A 200 7.09 -4.69 13.15
N ARG A 201 5.80 -4.88 13.52
CA ARG A 201 5.17 -6.21 13.60
C ARG A 201 4.43 -6.60 12.33
N LEU A 202 4.23 -5.65 11.42
CA LEU A 202 3.60 -5.95 10.14
C LEU A 202 4.58 -6.69 9.24
N PRO A 203 4.10 -7.60 8.38
CA PRO A 203 4.94 -8.15 7.32
C PRO A 203 5.42 -7.04 6.40
N ILE A 204 6.60 -7.23 5.79
CA ILE A 204 7.08 -6.36 4.72
C ILE A 204 6.14 -6.55 3.51
N GLN A 205 5.65 -5.45 2.96
CA GLN A 205 4.75 -5.45 1.82
C GLN A 205 5.42 -4.77 0.62
N ASN A 206 5.55 -5.49 -0.49
CA ASN A 206 6.08 -4.94 -1.74
C ASN A 206 4.94 -4.29 -2.53
N ILE A 207 4.45 -3.14 -2.04
CA ILE A 207 3.39 -2.37 -2.72
C ILE A 207 4.04 -1.53 -3.82
N LEU A 208 3.70 -1.82 -5.08
CA LEU A 208 4.19 -1.10 -6.26
C LEU A 208 3.13 -0.18 -6.89
N THR A 209 1.94 -0.12 -6.33
CA THR A 209 0.80 0.65 -6.85
C THR A 209 0.82 2.08 -6.32
N CYS A 210 1.77 2.87 -6.79
CA CYS A 210 1.83 4.32 -6.62
C CYS A 210 2.45 4.96 -7.87
N GLU A 211 2.53 6.29 -7.91
CA GLU A 211 3.08 7.01 -9.06
C GLU A 211 4.52 6.62 -9.38
N GLU A 212 5.36 6.49 -8.34
CA GLU A 212 6.76 6.10 -8.49
C GLU A 212 7.19 5.21 -7.31
N PRO A 213 7.28 3.88 -7.51
CA PRO A 213 7.91 2.99 -6.54
C PRO A 213 9.38 3.39 -6.33
N ARG A 214 9.80 3.45 -5.07
CA ARG A 214 11.15 3.86 -4.70
C ARG A 214 11.77 2.83 -3.78
N LYS A 215 13.08 2.96 -3.57
CA LYS A 215 13.78 2.20 -2.56
C LYS A 215 13.20 2.52 -1.18
N ARG A 216 12.79 1.49 -0.45
CA ARG A 216 12.20 1.54 0.88
C ARG A 216 12.88 0.49 1.77
N TYR A 217 12.61 0.55 3.06
CA TYR A 217 13.13 -0.39 4.05
C TYR A 217 11.98 -0.91 4.90
N GLY A 218 11.93 -2.22 5.13
CA GLY A 218 10.94 -2.85 5.99
C GLY A 218 11.64 -3.68 7.06
N TYR A 219 11.11 -3.72 8.27
CA TYR A 219 11.67 -4.56 9.31
C TYR A 219 11.09 -5.97 9.22
N ASN A 220 11.96 -6.96 9.04
CA ASN A 220 11.59 -8.36 9.02
C ASN A 220 11.74 -8.94 10.43
N GLU A 221 10.61 -9.23 11.07
CA GLU A 221 10.60 -9.76 12.42
C GLU A 221 11.24 -11.16 12.53
N LYS A 222 11.28 -11.95 11.45
CA LYS A 222 11.88 -13.29 11.45
C LYS A 222 13.40 -13.20 11.44
N THR A 223 13.98 -12.38 10.57
CA THR A 223 15.44 -12.21 10.44
C THR A 223 15.99 -11.21 11.45
N LYS A 224 15.12 -10.38 12.07
CA LYS A 224 15.48 -9.25 12.94
C LYS A 224 16.30 -8.18 12.22
N GLN A 225 16.03 -8.00 10.92
CA GLN A 225 16.77 -7.08 10.06
C GLN A 225 15.86 -6.07 9.38
N CYS A 226 16.39 -4.87 9.12
CA CYS A 226 15.79 -3.95 8.16
C CYS A 226 16.25 -4.32 6.75
N GLU A 227 15.29 -4.74 5.94
CA GLU A 227 15.52 -5.26 4.59
C GLU A 227 15.10 -4.23 3.55
N GLU A 228 15.95 -4.05 2.53
CA GLU A 228 15.69 -3.15 1.41
C GLU A 228 14.67 -3.78 0.45
N LEU A 229 13.65 -3.01 0.08
CA LEU A 229 12.67 -3.39 -0.93
C LEU A 229 12.44 -2.24 -1.92
N LEU A 230 11.93 -2.57 -3.10
CA LEU A 230 11.27 -1.58 -3.95
C LEU A 230 9.82 -1.46 -3.46
N GLY A 231 9.30 -0.25 -3.28
CA GLY A 231 7.93 -0.09 -2.82
C GLY A 231 7.47 1.35 -2.70
N CYS A 232 6.20 1.49 -2.35
CA CYS A 232 5.53 2.76 -2.13
C CYS A 232 5.48 3.10 -0.64
N ALA A 233 5.17 4.36 -0.32
CA ALA A 233 4.73 4.71 1.02
C ALA A 233 3.32 4.13 1.21
N ASP A 234 3.16 3.27 2.21
CA ASP A 234 1.92 2.51 2.45
C ASP A 234 1.31 2.78 3.83
N GLY A 235 1.95 3.63 4.64
CA GLY A 235 1.54 3.89 6.02
C GLY A 235 1.85 2.74 6.99
N GLY A 236 2.37 1.61 6.52
CA GLY A 236 2.71 0.39 7.27
C GLY A 236 4.22 0.20 7.45
N ASN A 237 4.72 -1.03 7.23
CA ASN A 237 6.13 -1.42 7.39
C ASN A 237 6.98 -1.07 6.16
N SER A 238 6.97 0.21 5.80
CA SER A 238 7.70 0.75 4.67
C SER A 238 8.28 2.11 5.08
N PHE A 239 9.58 2.12 5.36
CA PHE A 239 10.36 3.29 5.76
C PHE A 239 11.11 3.86 4.57
N GLU A 240 11.25 5.19 4.52
CA GLU A 240 12.01 5.86 3.47
C GLU A 240 13.52 5.64 3.61
N GLU A 241 14.00 5.66 4.85
CA GLU A 241 15.42 5.54 5.15
C GLU A 241 15.71 4.31 6.01
N ALA A 242 16.84 3.65 5.74
CA ALA A 242 17.30 2.54 6.57
C ALA A 242 17.49 2.96 8.03
N GLU A 243 17.97 4.19 8.25
CA GLU A 243 18.13 4.77 9.59
C GLU A 243 16.82 4.78 10.38
N GLN A 244 15.72 5.19 9.74
CA GLN A 244 14.40 5.22 10.36
C GLN A 244 13.93 3.81 10.74
N CYS A 245 14.10 2.84 9.83
CA CYS A 245 13.75 1.44 10.12
C CYS A 245 14.55 0.90 11.33
N TRP A 246 15.88 1.04 11.32
CA TRP A 246 16.74 0.50 12.38
C TRP A 246 16.45 1.16 13.74
N LYS A 247 16.27 2.48 13.77
CA LYS A 247 15.95 3.21 15.01
C LYS A 247 14.59 2.83 15.59
N ASN A 248 13.58 2.71 14.73
CA ASN A 248 12.21 2.48 15.18
C ASN A 248 11.95 1.01 15.54
N CYS A 249 12.52 0.07 14.78
CA CYS A 249 12.18 -1.35 14.89
C CYS A 249 13.24 -2.22 15.57
N ALA A 250 14.50 -1.76 15.59
CA ALA A 250 15.61 -2.55 16.10
C ALA A 250 16.63 -1.67 16.85
N PRO A 251 16.19 -0.91 17.88
CA PRO A 251 17.02 0.10 18.54
C PRO A 251 18.27 -0.49 19.22
N THR A 252 18.21 -1.76 19.63
CA THR A 252 19.31 -2.48 20.28
C THR A 252 20.17 -3.28 19.30
N HIS A 253 19.81 -3.35 18.01
CA HIS A 253 20.56 -4.12 17.04
C HIS A 253 21.91 -3.46 16.75
N ARG A 254 22.94 -4.28 16.51
CA ARG A 254 24.31 -3.79 16.31
C ARG A 254 24.48 -2.84 15.12
N CYS A 255 23.58 -2.89 14.13
CA CYS A 255 23.56 -1.93 13.02
C CYS A 255 23.03 -0.53 13.43
N ASN A 256 22.31 -0.40 14.54
CA ASN A 256 21.91 0.89 15.11
C ASN A 256 22.94 1.45 16.11
N MET A 257 23.95 0.67 16.48
CA MET A 257 25.00 1.12 17.39
C MET A 257 25.97 2.06 16.67
N LYS A 258 26.63 2.94 17.43
CA LYS A 258 27.73 3.75 16.90
C LYS A 258 28.84 2.84 16.37
N PRO A 259 29.47 3.18 15.24
CA PRO A 259 30.64 2.46 14.75
C PRO A 259 31.69 2.27 15.84
N ASP A 260 32.09 1.02 16.07
CA ASP A 260 33.16 0.70 17.01
C ASP A 260 34.51 0.85 16.29
N THR A 261 34.81 2.06 15.81
CA THR A 261 36.05 2.41 15.10
C THR A 261 37.12 2.95 16.05
N GLY A 262 36.74 3.38 17.26
CA GLY A 262 37.61 4.10 18.17
C GLY A 262 38.00 5.49 17.64
N ARG A 263 38.89 6.18 18.36
CA ARG A 263 39.31 7.56 18.04
C ARG A 263 40.13 7.68 16.75
N PHE A 264 40.84 6.62 16.36
CA PHE A 264 41.76 6.60 15.23
C PHE A 264 41.35 5.54 14.20
N ALA A 265 40.35 5.85 13.37
CA ALA A 265 39.81 4.92 12.37
C ALA A 265 40.81 4.52 11.27
N ASN A 266 41.93 5.23 11.12
CA ASN A 266 42.95 4.98 10.08
C ASN A 266 44.23 4.33 10.64
N PHE A 267 44.25 3.93 11.91
CA PHE A 267 45.44 3.37 12.57
C PHE A 267 45.30 1.88 12.90
N GLY A 268 46.24 1.06 12.40
CA GLY A 268 46.34 -0.36 12.70
C GLY A 268 46.64 -1.25 11.49
N PHE A 269 46.76 -2.55 11.73
CA PHE A 269 47.20 -3.53 10.73
C PHE A 269 46.05 -4.32 10.10
N TYR A 270 44.88 -4.33 10.73
CA TYR A 270 43.72 -5.12 10.28
C TYR A 270 42.64 -4.20 9.74
N THR A 271 42.20 -4.42 8.49
CA THR A 271 41.01 -3.76 7.94
C THR A 271 39.76 -4.44 8.51
N ARG A 272 38.85 -3.66 9.08
CA ARG A 272 37.54 -4.08 9.58
C ARG A 272 36.46 -3.16 9.03
N TYR A 273 35.22 -3.61 9.08
CA TYR A 273 34.09 -2.89 8.49
C TYR A 273 33.08 -2.49 9.55
N TYR A 274 32.33 -1.43 9.32
CA TYR A 274 31.25 -0.98 10.18
C TYR A 274 30.14 -0.39 9.32
N PHE A 275 28.91 -0.43 9.84
CA PHE A 275 27.77 0.13 9.16
C PHE A 275 27.57 1.59 9.57
N ASP A 276 27.63 2.49 8.59
CA ASP A 276 27.20 3.88 8.75
C ASP A 276 25.70 3.96 8.45
N ILE A 277 24.91 4.00 9.53
CA ILE A 277 23.45 4.01 9.47
C ILE A 277 22.89 5.22 8.70
N LYS A 278 23.53 6.38 8.80
CA LYS A 278 23.06 7.63 8.16
C LYS A 278 23.25 7.59 6.66
N LYS A 279 24.38 7.03 6.23
CA LYS A 279 24.71 6.87 4.81
C LYS A 279 24.17 5.59 4.20
N ASN A 280 23.71 4.66 5.04
CA ASN A 280 23.36 3.29 4.68
C ASN A 280 24.47 2.59 3.87
N VAL A 281 25.72 2.64 4.37
CA VAL A 281 26.88 2.00 3.72
C VAL A 281 27.77 1.27 4.72
N CYS A 282 28.40 0.20 4.27
CA CYS A 282 29.46 -0.48 5.01
C CYS A 282 30.80 0.17 4.68
N SER A 283 31.36 0.90 5.64
CA SER A 283 32.66 1.57 5.51
C SER A 283 33.76 0.76 6.20
N SER A 284 35.02 1.05 5.89
CA SER A 284 36.15 0.38 6.50
C SER A 284 36.89 1.26 7.52
N ALA A 285 37.52 0.62 8.50
CA ALA A 285 38.43 1.21 9.46
C ALA A 285 39.62 0.27 9.70
N LYS A 286 40.77 0.85 10.04
CA LYS A 286 41.96 0.11 10.49
C LYS A 286 41.90 -0.14 11.99
N LYS A 287 42.33 -1.33 12.40
CA LYS A 287 42.32 -1.82 13.78
C LYS A 287 43.66 -2.45 14.15
N VAL A 288 44.09 -2.21 15.39
CA VAL A 288 45.31 -2.81 15.94
C VAL A 288 45.08 -4.27 16.35
N LYS A 289 43.90 -4.58 16.93
CA LYS A 289 43.53 -5.95 17.30
C LYS A 289 42.81 -6.63 16.14
N ARG A 290 43.12 -7.92 15.92
CA ARG A 290 42.46 -8.77 14.92
C ARG A 290 41.01 -9.09 15.29
N ASN A 291 40.73 -9.27 16.58
CA ASN A 291 39.46 -9.78 17.08
C ASN A 291 38.29 -8.82 16.80
N VAL A 292 37.13 -9.40 16.45
CA VAL A 292 35.86 -8.68 16.27
C VAL A 292 34.87 -9.22 17.30
N PRO A 293 34.35 -8.39 18.24
CA PRO A 293 33.52 -8.86 19.35
C PRO A 293 32.22 -9.58 18.95
N GLY A 294 31.70 -9.33 17.75
CA GLY A 294 30.45 -9.94 17.25
C GLY A 294 29.16 -9.29 17.76
N ASN A 295 29.21 -8.46 18.80
CA ASN A 295 28.07 -7.73 19.36
C ASN A 295 28.13 -6.21 19.17
N THR A 296 29.24 -5.65 18.65
CA THR A 296 29.40 -4.21 18.36
C THR A 296 29.17 -3.91 16.88
N ASN A 297 29.07 -2.64 16.48
CA ASN A 297 29.04 -2.26 15.05
C ASN A 297 30.45 -2.34 14.42
N LEU A 298 30.96 -3.57 14.31
CA LEU A 298 32.25 -3.91 13.70
C LEU A 298 32.20 -5.32 13.11
N PHE A 299 32.67 -5.49 11.89
CA PHE A 299 32.57 -6.70 11.09
C PHE A 299 33.94 -7.06 10.53
N GLU A 300 34.16 -8.35 10.28
CA GLU A 300 35.42 -8.84 9.73
C GLU A 300 35.56 -8.49 8.25
N THR A 301 34.47 -8.59 7.49
CA THR A 301 34.45 -8.34 6.03
C THR A 301 33.33 -7.39 5.63
N ALA A 302 33.47 -6.75 4.46
CA ALA A 302 32.43 -5.92 3.86
C ALA A 302 31.15 -6.73 3.64
N VAL A 303 31.29 -7.95 3.09
CA VAL A 303 30.18 -8.87 2.82
C VAL A 303 29.42 -9.22 4.09
N GLN A 304 30.12 -9.48 5.20
CA GLN A 304 29.46 -9.74 6.48
C GLN A 304 28.67 -8.52 6.97
N CYS A 305 29.23 -7.32 6.83
CA CYS A 305 28.52 -6.09 7.17
C CYS A 305 27.26 -5.91 6.29
N GLU A 306 27.36 -6.12 4.98
CA GLU A 306 26.23 -5.95 4.07
C GLU A 306 25.14 -7.00 4.30
N ASN A 307 25.48 -8.26 4.50
CA ASN A 307 24.51 -9.32 4.78
C ASN A 307 23.74 -9.09 6.09
N ILE A 308 24.37 -8.46 7.09
CA ILE A 308 23.76 -8.22 8.39
C ILE A 308 22.98 -6.89 8.42
N CYS A 309 23.56 -5.81 7.87
CA CYS A 309 23.02 -4.46 8.03
C CYS A 309 22.36 -3.88 6.78
N LYS A 310 22.53 -4.51 5.61
CA LYS A 310 21.92 -4.11 4.34
C LYS A 310 21.31 -5.29 3.55
N PRO A 311 20.60 -6.23 4.20
CA PRO A 311 19.96 -7.31 3.46
C PRO A 311 18.89 -6.76 2.53
N LYS A 312 18.63 -7.48 1.43
CA LYS A 312 17.52 -7.19 0.53
C LYS A 312 16.37 -8.12 0.83
N TYR A 313 15.16 -7.59 0.82
CA TYR A 313 13.95 -8.39 0.99
C TYR A 313 13.80 -9.33 -0.21
N GLN A 314 13.74 -10.63 0.06
CA GLN A 314 13.60 -11.66 -0.98
C GLN A 314 12.14 -12.07 -1.24
N GLY A 315 11.17 -11.37 -0.63
CA GLY A 315 9.77 -11.80 -0.66
C GLY A 315 9.50 -12.98 0.24
N ASN A 316 8.22 -13.32 0.42
CA ASN A 316 7.85 -14.68 0.76
C ASN A 316 8.04 -15.54 -0.51
N LEU A 317 9.29 -15.88 -0.85
CA LEU A 317 9.53 -17.09 -1.66
C LEU A 317 9.15 -18.27 -0.77
N GLY A 318 7.84 -18.53 -0.72
CA GLY A 318 7.25 -19.60 0.06
C GLY A 318 7.78 -20.95 -0.41
N HIS A 319 8.35 -21.68 0.54
CA HIS A 319 7.99 -23.07 0.71
C HIS A 319 6.61 -23.13 1.39
#